data_AF-A0A528M6T2-F1
#
_entry.id   AF-A0A528M6T2-F1
#
_cell.length_a   1.000
_cell.length_b   1.000
_cell.length_c   1.000
_cell.angle_alpha   90.00
_cell.angle_beta   90.00
_cell.angle_gamma   90.00
#
_symmetry.space_group_name_H-M   'P 1'
#
loop_
_entity.id
_entity.type
_entity.pdbx_description
1 polymer ?
#
loop_
_entity_poly.entity_id
_entity_poly.type
_entity_poly.pdbx_seq_one_letter_code
_entity_poly.pdbx_strand_id
1 'polypeptide(L)'
;MINIPPENDAEVKNRDLAIAAASQSAEACAELLRFAREGDGVMTGPFTTEVVEQLLDAAKMAMEVEGWDVDPNDRGQVYAAVANFLEGWA
;
A
#
# COMPACT_ATOMS: atom_id res chain seq x y z
N MET A 1 16.05 -18.31 -2.53
CA MET A 1 15.55 -17.52 -1.38
C MET A 1 15.71 -18.41 -0.15
N ILE A 2 16.40 -17.95 0.90
CA ILE A 2 16.51 -18.71 2.14
C ILE A 2 15.16 -18.59 2.86
N ASN A 3 14.52 -19.73 3.15
CA ASN A 3 13.26 -19.75 3.90
C ASN A 3 13.58 -19.77 5.39
N ILE A 4 13.52 -18.60 6.03
CA ILE A 4 13.68 -18.46 7.47
C ILE A 4 12.29 -18.53 8.09
N PRO A 5 11.98 -19.49 8.98
CA PRO A 5 10.68 -19.54 9.64
C PRO A 5 10.48 -18.30 10.52
N PRO A 6 9.24 -17.82 10.69
CA PRO A 6 8.95 -16.69 11.58
C PRO A 6 9.15 -17.09 13.05
N GLU A 7 9.63 -16.15 13.85
CA GLU A 7 9.92 -16.31 15.28
C GLU A 7 8.67 -16.24 16.15
N ASN A 8 7.63 -15.53 15.72
CA ASN A 8 6.37 -15.34 16.44
C ASN A 8 5.21 -14.91 15.51
N ASP A 9 3.99 -14.85 16.07
CA ASP A 9 2.78 -14.46 15.33
C ASP A 9 2.81 -13.02 14.80
N ALA A 10 3.51 -12.10 15.49
CA ALA A 10 3.65 -10.73 15.02
C ALA A 10 4.51 -10.66 13.75
N GLU A 11 5.57 -11.47 13.66
CA GLU A 11 6.36 -11.59 12.45
C GLU A 11 5.57 -12.22 11.30
N VAL A 12 4.74 -13.23 11.56
CA VAL A 12 3.82 -13.79 10.55
C VAL A 12 2.94 -12.69 9.98
N LYS A 13 2.27 -11.92 10.86
CA LYS A 13 1.41 -10.81 10.43
C LYS A 13 2.17 -9.77 9.61
N ASN A 14 3.38 -9.40 10.03
CA ASN A 14 4.19 -8.42 9.31
C ASN A 14 4.63 -8.93 7.93
N ARG A 15 4.93 -10.22 7.79
CA ARG A 15 5.23 -10.84 6.49
C ARG A 15 4.00 -10.84 5.59
N ASP A 16 2.83 -11.15 6.12
CA ASP A 16 1.57 -11.12 5.36
C ASP A 16 1.22 -9.71 4.90
N LEU A 17 1.37 -8.70 5.77
CA LEU A 17 1.23 -7.29 5.42
C LEU A 17 2.21 -6.87 4.32
N ALA A 18 3.47 -7.28 4.41
CA ALA A 18 4.47 -6.97 3.40
C ALA A 18 4.14 -7.60 2.03
N ILE A 19 3.59 -8.82 2.02
CA ILE A 19 3.13 -9.48 0.79
C ILE A 19 1.94 -8.73 0.19
N ALA A 20 0.95 -8.37 1.01
CA ALA A 20 -0.22 -7.61 0.57
C ALA A 20 0.18 -6.23 0.02
N ALA A 21 1.06 -5.51 0.71
CA ALA A 21 1.62 -4.24 0.26
C ALA A 21 2.35 -4.35 -1.08
N ALA A 22 3.16 -5.40 -1.25
CA ALA A 22 3.84 -5.66 -2.51
C ALA A 22 2.86 -5.94 -3.66
N SER A 23 1.78 -6.70 -3.41
CA SER A 23 0.75 -7.00 -4.41
C SER A 23 0.04 -5.74 -4.87
N GLN A 24 -0.49 -4.95 -3.93
CA GLN A 24 -1.16 -3.67 -4.20
C GLN A 24 -0.25 -2.70 -4.97
N SER A 25 1.00 -2.58 -4.54
CA SER A 25 1.98 -1.73 -5.23
C SER A 25 2.26 -2.19 -6.65
N ALA A 26 2.36 -3.51 -6.88
CA ALA A 26 2.67 -4.06 -8.19
C ALA A 26 1.55 -3.79 -9.20
N GLU A 27 0.28 -3.92 -8.79
CA GLU A 27 -0.88 -3.61 -9.62
C GLU A 27 -0.94 -2.12 -9.97
N ALA A 28 -0.79 -1.25 -8.98
CA ALA A 28 -0.78 0.19 -9.19
C ALA A 28 0.38 0.64 -10.09
N CYS A 29 1.58 0.07 -9.90
CA CYS A 29 2.73 0.33 -10.78
C CYS A 29 2.50 -0.17 -12.21
N ALA A 30 1.86 -1.32 -12.38
CA ALA A 30 1.53 -1.84 -13.70
C ALA A 30 0.57 -0.90 -14.43
N GLU A 31 -0.42 -0.34 -13.74
CA GLU A 31 -1.35 0.63 -14.32
C GLU A 31 -0.67 1.96 -14.68
N LEU A 32 0.21 2.48 -13.82
CA LEU A 32 1.02 3.66 -14.14
C LEU A 32 1.85 3.45 -15.41
N LEU A 33 2.46 2.27 -15.56
CA LEU A 33 3.24 1.91 -16.74
C LEU A 33 2.35 1.73 -17.98
N ARG A 34 1.15 1.17 -17.82
CA ARG A 34 0.15 1.08 -18.89
C ARG A 34 -0.21 2.48 -19.37
N PHE A 35 -0.61 3.38 -18.47
CA PHE A 35 -0.96 4.77 -18.82
C PHE A 35 0.19 5.50 -19.52
N ALA A 36 1.43 5.34 -19.04
CA ALA A 36 2.60 5.95 -19.68
C ALA A 36 2.82 5.48 -21.14
N ARG A 37 2.35 4.28 -21.49
CA ARG A 37 2.50 3.68 -22.83
C ARG A 37 1.30 3.91 -23.73
N GLU A 38 0.10 3.84 -23.16
CA GLU A 38 -1.17 3.77 -23.90
C GLU A 38 -2.00 5.05 -23.76
N GLY A 39 -1.69 5.90 -22.78
CA GLY A 39 -2.50 7.05 -22.42
C GLY A 39 -3.78 6.65 -21.70
N ASP A 40 -4.79 7.50 -21.85
CA ASP A 40 -6.08 7.40 -21.16
C ASP A 40 -6.75 6.03 -21.38
N GLY A 41 -7.01 5.33 -20.28
CA GLY A 41 -7.39 3.93 -20.25
C GLY A 41 -8.90 3.76 -20.35
N VAL A 42 -9.44 3.86 -21.57
CA VAL A 42 -10.88 3.69 -21.86
C VAL A 42 -11.73 4.84 -21.25
N MET A 43 -12.95 5.05 -21.75
CA MET A 43 -13.80 6.25 -21.55
C MET A 43 -14.19 6.62 -20.09
N THR A 44 -13.59 6.00 -19.07
CA THR A 44 -13.90 6.18 -17.65
C THR A 44 -12.85 7.01 -16.89
N GLY A 45 -11.66 7.25 -17.46
CA GLY A 45 -10.61 8.07 -16.83
C GLY A 45 -9.20 7.51 -17.05
N PRO A 46 -8.16 8.24 -16.58
CA PRO A 46 -6.76 7.94 -16.89
C PRO A 46 -6.32 6.55 -16.45
N PHE A 47 -6.85 6.07 -15.33
CA PHE A 47 -6.53 4.77 -14.75
C PHE A 47 -7.74 3.85 -14.73
N THR A 48 -7.48 2.56 -14.93
CA THR A 48 -8.48 1.48 -14.88
C THR A 48 -8.66 0.90 -13.47
N THR A 49 -7.86 1.37 -12.51
CA THR A 49 -7.93 1.05 -11.07
C THR A 49 -7.66 2.31 -10.24
N GLU A 50 -7.96 2.26 -8.96
CA GLU A 50 -7.74 3.32 -7.97
C GLU A 50 -6.25 3.39 -7.56
N VAL A 51 -5.40 3.81 -8.49
CA VAL A 51 -3.93 3.77 -8.36
C VAL A 51 -3.42 4.45 -7.09
N VAL A 52 -4.01 5.59 -6.71
CA VAL A 52 -3.57 6.36 -5.54
C VAL A 52 -3.90 5.61 -4.26
N GLU A 53 -5.13 5.11 -4.16
CA GLU A 53 -5.66 4.36 -3.03
C GLU A 53 -4.86 3.06 -2.82
N GLN A 54 -4.58 2.31 -3.90
CA GLN A 54 -3.76 1.09 -3.83
C GLN A 54 -2.33 1.39 -3.33
N LEU A 55 -1.70 2.47 -3.80
CA LEU A 55 -0.37 2.87 -3.34
C LEU A 55 -0.38 3.34 -1.88
N LEU A 56 -1.41 4.05 -1.46
CA LEU A 56 -1.56 4.53 -0.09
C LEU A 56 -1.84 3.39 0.88
N ASP A 57 -2.66 2.41 0.50
CA ASP A 57 -2.90 1.21 1.32
C ASP A 57 -1.64 0.35 1.44
N ALA A 58 -0.90 0.18 0.33
CA ALA A 58 0.42 -0.45 0.38
C ALA A 58 1.40 0.29 1.30
N ALA A 59 1.44 1.62 1.22
CA ALA A 59 2.29 2.43 2.08
C ALA A 59 1.87 2.32 3.56
N LYS A 60 0.56 2.32 3.85
CA LYS A 60 0.03 2.13 5.20
C LYS A 60 0.45 0.78 5.77
N MET A 61 0.29 -0.32 5.01
CA MET A 61 0.73 -1.64 5.45
C MET A 61 2.25 -1.69 5.72
N ALA A 62 3.06 -1.00 4.90
CA ALA A 62 4.49 -0.88 5.15
C ALA A 62 4.80 -0.06 6.43
N MET A 63 4.08 1.03 6.69
CA MET A 63 4.17 1.82 7.92
C MET A 63 3.83 0.96 9.15
N GLU A 64 2.78 0.13 9.09
CA GLU A 64 2.42 -0.81 10.17
C GLU A 64 3.54 -1.82 10.44
N VAL A 65 4.19 -2.34 9.39
CA VAL A 65 5.36 -3.24 9.52
C VAL A 65 6.55 -2.53 10.16
N GLU A 66 6.79 -1.26 9.83
CA GLU A 66 7.80 -0.41 10.47
C GLU A 66 7.42 0.02 11.90
N GLY A 67 6.23 -0.31 12.38
CA GLY A 67 5.74 0.04 13.71
C GLY A 67 5.38 1.53 13.86
N TRP A 68 4.94 2.18 12.78
CA TRP A 68 4.38 3.52 12.88
C TRP A 68 3.06 3.47 13.65
N ASP A 69 2.81 4.50 14.45
CA ASP A 69 1.62 4.64 15.29
C ASP A 69 1.13 6.09 15.25
N VAL A 70 -0.07 6.34 15.77
CA VAL A 70 -0.69 7.66 15.85
C VAL A 70 -0.02 8.49 16.96
N ASP A 71 1.18 8.99 16.67
CA ASP A 71 1.97 9.89 17.50
C ASP A 71 1.90 11.33 16.94
N PRO A 72 1.89 12.39 17.76
CA PRO A 72 1.99 13.78 17.30
C PRO A 72 3.25 14.11 16.46
N ASN A 73 4.24 13.23 16.36
CA ASN A 73 5.38 13.39 15.46
C ASN A 73 4.99 13.35 13.96
N ASP A 74 5.91 13.80 13.09
CA ASP A 74 5.66 13.89 11.64
C ASP A 74 5.23 12.55 11.00
N ARG A 75 5.80 11.43 11.46
CA ARG A 75 5.45 10.09 10.94
C ARG A 75 4.03 9.68 11.34
N GLY A 76 3.66 9.91 12.59
CA GLY A 76 2.32 9.59 13.08
C GLY A 76 1.23 10.45 12.45
N GLN A 77 1.53 11.72 12.16
CA GLN A 77 0.62 12.59 11.39
C GLN A 77 0.38 12.07 9.96
N VAL A 78 1.44 11.63 9.27
CA VAL A 78 1.32 11.04 7.93
C VAL A 78 0.53 9.74 7.98
N TYR A 79 0.85 8.84 8.92
CA TYR A 79 0.13 7.58 9.08
C TYR A 79 -1.36 7.82 9.34
N ALA A 80 -1.69 8.72 10.27
CA ALA A 80 -3.08 9.06 10.59
C ALA A 80 -3.82 9.66 9.38
N ALA A 81 -3.17 10.55 8.63
CA ALA A 81 -3.77 11.13 7.42
C ALA A 81 -4.07 10.08 6.36
N VAL A 82 -3.13 9.15 6.12
CA VAL A 82 -3.32 8.03 5.17
C VAL A 82 -4.40 7.08 5.65
N ALA A 83 -4.38 6.66 6.92
CA ALA A 83 -5.39 5.78 7.49
C ALA A 83 -6.79 6.39 7.40
N ASN A 84 -6.95 7.67 7.77
CA ASN A 84 -8.22 8.39 7.68
C ASN A 84 -8.74 8.51 6.25
N PHE A 85 -7.85 8.74 5.27
CA PHE A 85 -8.23 8.79 3.85
C PHE A 85 -8.77 7.43 3.38
N LEU A 86 -8.14 6.34 3.80
CA LEU A 86 -8.51 4.97 3.39
C LEU A 86 -9.72 4.39 4.14
N GLU A 87 -10.14 4.95 5.28
CA GLU A 87 -11.39 4.51 5.95
C GLU A 87 -12.63 4.68 5.06
N GLY A 88 -12.62 5.62 4.11
CA GLY A 88 -13.70 5.77 3.12
C GLY A 88 -13.63 4.78 1.96
N TRP A 89 -12.59 3.95 1.90
CA TRP A 89 -12.26 3.04 0.80
C TRP A 89 -12.40 1.56 1.18
N ALA A 90 -12.19 1.21 2.44
CA ALA A 90 -12.24 -0.17 2.97
C ALA A 90 -13.66 -0.75 3.14
#